data_AF-A0A8H6EN26-F1
#
_entry.id   AF-A0A8H6EN26-F1
#
_cell.length_a   1.000
_cell.length_b   1.000
_cell.length_c   1.000
_cell.angle_alpha   90.00
_cell.angle_beta   90.00
_cell.angle_gamma   90.00
#
_symmetry.space_group_name_H-M   'P 1'
#
loop_
_entity.id
_entity.type
_entity.pdbx_description
1 polymer ?
#
loop_
_entity_poly.entity_id
_entity_poly.type
_entity_poly.pdbx_seq_one_letter_code
_entity_poly.pdbx_strand_id
1 'polypeptide(L)'
;MADTIMQDTVMQDADMQDTDMQDTTQDTTTEDTTTQDTVAPGLVRKIAKMRRSGRERHPRENLWKPTEKFHLLHLYTTHKDISRLDNGHFHYRIGAVASLMRDMTTESVKHHPGGLLHASDPWFSRTYTDALIQTMLRLWLREEDDLAFELEAELNAHYGVVPDPAAEEATVQWQRRALEKESKMAEQSVKKALKRALERKSEQQRETPEEKLAKELAKELKQRENDILKEKKFQEKKRKSREKRIQDSNEALRLAFTKVKKPVVISKTDA
;
A
#
# COMPACT_ATOMS: atom_id res chain seq x y z
N MET A 1 34.34 58.14 -5.39
CA MET A 1 32.88 58.19 -5.15
C MET A 1 32.26 57.97 -6.52
N ALA A 2 31.63 56.82 -6.71
CA ALA A 2 31.13 56.37 -8.01
C ALA A 2 29.60 56.39 -7.97
N ASP A 3 28.99 57.04 -8.96
CA ASP A 3 27.55 57.21 -9.07
C ASP A 3 26.88 55.93 -9.59
N THR A 4 25.84 55.51 -8.87
CA THR A 4 24.98 54.39 -9.20
C THR A 4 23.89 54.84 -10.17
N ILE A 5 23.92 54.32 -11.39
CA ILE A 5 22.85 54.52 -12.39
C ILE A 5 21.73 53.52 -12.09
N MET A 6 20.57 54.02 -11.65
CA MET A 6 19.33 53.24 -11.56
C MET A 6 18.63 53.26 -12.93
N GLN A 7 18.37 52.08 -13.51
CA GLN A 7 17.56 51.92 -14.71
C GLN A 7 16.13 51.55 -14.31
N ASP A 8 15.20 52.47 -14.55
CA ASP A 8 13.76 52.20 -14.52
C ASP A 8 13.39 51.35 -15.75
N THR A 9 12.80 50.18 -15.49
CA THR A 9 12.23 49.34 -16.54
C THR A 9 10.74 49.68 -16.65
N VAL A 10 10.37 50.34 -17.75
CA VAL A 10 9.00 50.73 -18.10
C VAL A 10 8.18 49.46 -18.41
N MET A 11 7.10 49.24 -17.67
CA MET A 11 6.04 48.30 -18.05
C MET A 11 5.30 48.85 -19.27
N GLN A 12 5.34 48.12 -20.38
CA GLN A 12 4.46 48.37 -21.53
C GLN A 12 3.13 47.64 -21.28
N ASP A 13 2.07 48.42 -21.16
CA ASP A 13 0.69 47.96 -21.22
C ASP A 13 0.43 47.35 -22.60
N ALA A 14 -0.04 46.10 -22.61
CA ALA A 14 -0.52 45.44 -23.81
C ALA A 14 -1.98 45.85 -24.02
N ASP A 15 -2.21 46.71 -25.02
CA ASP A 15 -3.51 47.04 -25.57
C ASP A 15 -4.26 45.76 -25.99
N MET A 16 -5.39 45.51 -25.32
CA MET A 16 -6.34 44.47 -25.66
C MET A 16 -7.27 45.02 -26.74
N GLN A 17 -7.05 44.60 -27.99
CA GLN A 17 -7.94 44.98 -29.10
C GLN A 17 -9.24 44.20 -29.01
N ASP A 18 -10.33 44.94 -28.80
CA ASP A 18 -11.71 44.52 -29.06
C ASP A 18 -11.84 44.05 -30.52
N THR A 19 -12.26 42.80 -30.70
CA THR A 19 -12.67 42.28 -32.00
C THR A 19 -14.19 42.14 -31.98
N ASP A 20 -14.85 43.13 -32.55
CA ASP A 20 -16.29 43.14 -32.79
C ASP A 20 -16.65 42.32 -34.04
N MET A 21 -17.85 41.74 -33.97
CA MET A 21 -18.70 41.25 -35.06
C MET A 21 -18.26 40.00 -35.86
N GLN A 22 -19.05 38.93 -35.75
CA GLN A 22 -20.10 38.69 -36.74
C GLN A 22 -21.10 37.61 -36.27
N ASP A 23 -22.36 38.04 -36.19
CA ASP A 23 -23.54 37.20 -36.25
C ASP A 23 -23.50 36.34 -37.52
N THR A 24 -23.50 35.02 -37.36
CA THR A 24 -24.03 34.12 -38.39
C THR A 24 -24.85 33.05 -37.70
N THR A 25 -26.16 33.28 -37.72
CA THR A 25 -27.18 32.28 -37.49
C THR A 25 -26.99 31.12 -38.46
N GLN A 26 -26.35 30.05 -37.99
CA GLN A 26 -26.45 28.76 -38.64
C GLN A 26 -26.76 27.69 -37.60
N ASP A 27 -28.05 27.40 -37.54
CA ASP A 27 -28.67 26.21 -36.96
C ASP A 27 -27.90 24.97 -37.43
N THR A 28 -26.98 24.52 -36.59
CA THR A 28 -26.39 23.20 -36.68
C THR A 28 -26.67 22.60 -35.33
N THR A 29 -27.70 21.77 -35.26
CA THR A 29 -27.94 20.78 -34.22
C THR A 29 -26.69 19.90 -34.16
N THR A 30 -25.69 20.42 -33.47
CA THR A 30 -24.50 19.70 -33.08
C THR A 30 -25.00 18.90 -31.91
N GLU A 31 -25.31 17.64 -32.17
CA GLU A 31 -25.51 16.66 -31.12
C GLU A 31 -24.39 16.86 -30.12
N ASP A 32 -24.77 17.27 -28.91
CA ASP A 32 -23.95 17.14 -27.71
C ASP A 32 -23.66 15.64 -27.56
N THR A 33 -22.67 15.19 -28.32
CA THR A 33 -21.88 14.03 -27.97
C THR A 33 -21.10 14.48 -26.75
N THR A 34 -21.81 14.51 -25.63
CA THR A 34 -21.24 14.21 -24.33
C THR A 34 -20.61 12.85 -24.51
N THR A 35 -19.41 12.88 -25.07
CA THR A 35 -18.42 11.83 -24.94
C THR A 35 -18.24 11.81 -23.44
N GLN A 36 -19.07 10.99 -22.78
CA GLN A 36 -18.81 10.57 -21.43
C GLN A 36 -17.42 10.02 -21.54
N ASP A 37 -16.49 10.85 -21.09
CA ASP A 37 -15.10 10.54 -20.90
C ASP A 37 -15.16 9.25 -20.12
N THR A 38 -15.07 8.15 -20.86
CA THR A 38 -15.14 6.80 -20.33
C THR A 38 -13.74 6.63 -19.78
N VAL A 39 -13.46 7.36 -18.70
CA VAL A 39 -12.29 7.18 -17.87
C VAL A 39 -12.47 5.75 -17.41
N ALA A 40 -11.79 4.86 -18.13
CA ALA A 40 -12.07 3.44 -18.11
C ALA A 40 -12.14 3.01 -16.65
N PRO A 41 -13.25 2.39 -16.21
CA PRO A 41 -13.40 1.93 -14.83
C PRO A 41 -12.21 1.07 -14.38
N GLY A 42 -11.48 0.45 -15.33
CA GLY A 42 -10.22 -0.24 -15.12
C GLY A 42 -9.14 0.61 -14.48
N LEU A 43 -8.82 1.79 -15.03
CA LEU A 43 -7.72 2.65 -14.59
C LEU A 43 -7.99 3.21 -13.18
N VAL A 44 -9.22 3.68 -12.93
CA VAL A 44 -9.68 4.12 -11.60
C VAL A 44 -9.68 2.95 -10.60
N ARG A 45 -10.10 1.75 -11.01
CA ARG A 45 -10.11 0.55 -10.17
C ARG A 45 -8.71 0.01 -9.90
N LYS A 46 -7.74 0.26 -10.79
CA LYS A 46 -6.33 -0.10 -10.65
C LYS A 46 -5.60 0.88 -9.72
N ILE A 47 -5.85 2.19 -9.86
CA ILE A 47 -5.44 3.21 -8.90
C ILE A 47 -6.08 2.97 -7.52
N ALA A 48 -7.36 2.56 -7.47
CA ALA A 48 -8.01 2.16 -6.22
C ALA A 48 -7.47 0.83 -5.66
N LYS A 49 -7.00 -0.10 -6.52
CA LYS A 49 -6.24 -1.29 -6.09
C LYS A 49 -4.92 -0.88 -5.48
N MET A 50 -4.21 0.15 -5.95
CA MET A 50 -3.02 0.67 -5.26
C MET A 50 -3.35 1.17 -3.84
N ARG A 51 -4.53 1.78 -3.65
CA ARG A 51 -5.02 2.16 -2.31
C ARG A 51 -5.31 0.96 -1.41
N ARG A 52 -5.51 -0.24 -1.96
CA ARG A 52 -5.92 -1.46 -1.23
C ARG A 52 -4.93 -2.62 -1.26
N SER A 53 -3.90 -2.60 -2.11
CA SER A 53 -2.94 -3.70 -2.31
C SER A 53 -1.85 -3.75 -1.23
N GLY A 54 -2.11 -3.17 -0.06
CA GLY A 54 -1.47 -3.60 1.17
C GLY A 54 -1.74 -5.08 1.37
N ARG A 55 -0.86 -5.93 0.82
CA ARG A 55 -0.81 -7.36 1.12
C ARG A 55 -1.00 -7.50 2.63
N GLU A 56 -1.92 -8.37 3.04
CA GLU A 56 -1.95 -8.93 4.38
C GLU A 56 -0.57 -9.56 4.66
N ARG A 57 0.34 -8.75 5.17
CA ARG A 57 1.64 -9.13 5.69
C ARG A 57 1.61 -8.78 7.16
N HIS A 58 2.12 -9.73 7.92
CA HIS A 58 2.16 -9.84 9.37
C HIS A 58 1.82 -8.58 10.18
N PRO A 59 0.95 -8.68 11.20
CA PRO A 59 0.36 -7.54 11.92
C PRO A 59 1.35 -6.67 12.74
N ARG A 60 2.66 -6.77 12.53
CA ARG A 60 3.67 -5.99 13.27
C ARG A 60 4.83 -5.43 12.47
N GLU A 61 5.02 -5.74 11.19
CA GLU A 61 6.24 -5.34 10.49
C GLU A 61 5.93 -4.38 9.33
N ASN A 62 6.32 -3.12 9.54
CA ASN A 62 6.30 -2.00 8.58
C ASN A 62 4.94 -1.33 8.36
N LEU A 63 4.42 -0.72 9.42
CA LEU A 63 3.30 0.23 9.42
C LEU A 63 3.66 1.55 8.69
N TRP A 64 4.33 1.52 7.55
CA TRP A 64 4.54 2.72 6.73
C TRP A 64 3.19 3.17 6.21
N LYS A 65 2.67 4.26 6.78
CA LYS A 65 1.40 4.85 6.40
C LYS A 65 1.51 5.41 4.97
N PRO A 66 0.41 5.43 4.20
CA PRO A 66 0.44 5.97 2.84
C PRO A 66 1.09 7.36 2.75
N THR A 67 0.81 8.24 3.71
CA THR A 67 1.39 9.58 3.81
C THR A 67 2.91 9.58 3.99
N GLU A 68 3.45 8.67 4.81
CA GLU A 68 4.91 8.48 4.95
C GLU A 68 5.55 8.07 3.62
N LYS A 69 4.86 7.23 2.85
CA LYS A 69 5.35 6.79 1.55
C LYS A 69 5.42 7.95 0.57
N PHE A 70 4.35 8.73 0.45
CA PHE A 70 4.28 9.89 -0.43
C PHE A 70 5.33 10.92 -0.05
N HIS A 71 5.51 11.18 1.25
CA HIS A 71 6.50 12.14 1.71
C HIS A 71 7.93 11.68 1.37
N LEU A 72 8.29 10.42 1.65
CA LEU A 72 9.61 9.90 1.30
C LEU A 72 9.87 9.93 -0.22
N LEU A 73 8.88 9.59 -1.03
CA LEU A 73 8.97 9.65 -2.49
C LEU A 73 9.16 11.09 -2.98
N HIS A 74 8.44 12.05 -2.40
CA HIS A 74 8.60 13.47 -2.72
C HIS A 74 9.99 14.01 -2.34
N LEU A 75 10.49 13.64 -1.15
CA LEU A 75 11.86 13.98 -0.76
C LEU A 75 12.88 13.37 -1.72
N TYR A 76 12.67 12.11 -2.13
CA TYR A 76 13.53 11.45 -3.11
C TYR A 76 13.55 12.19 -4.46
N THR A 77 12.41 12.57 -5.01
CA THR A 77 12.35 13.23 -6.33
C THR A 77 12.95 14.63 -6.34
N THR A 78 13.01 15.29 -5.17
CA THR A 78 13.60 16.62 -5.00
C THR A 78 15.09 16.57 -4.62
N HIS A 79 15.60 15.39 -4.24
CA HIS A 79 16.97 15.24 -3.75
C HIS A 79 18.00 15.13 -4.89
N LYS A 80 18.81 16.17 -5.09
CA LYS A 80 19.81 16.25 -6.19
C LYS A 80 20.90 15.18 -6.13
N ASP A 81 21.23 14.70 -4.94
CA ASP A 81 22.30 13.71 -4.75
C ASP A 81 21.84 12.24 -4.82
N ILE A 82 20.60 12.00 -5.24
CA ILE A 82 20.11 10.65 -5.49
C ILE A 82 19.80 10.54 -6.96
N SER A 83 20.47 9.62 -7.64
CA SER A 83 20.25 9.34 -9.05
C SER A 83 19.95 7.87 -9.26
N ARG A 84 19.18 7.62 -10.31
CA ARG A 84 18.89 6.28 -10.79
C ARG A 84 19.76 6.00 -12.01
N LEU A 85 20.49 4.90 -11.97
CA LEU A 85 21.30 4.42 -13.07
C LEU A 85 20.43 3.65 -14.08
N ASP A 86 20.90 3.52 -15.32
CA ASP A 86 20.18 2.83 -16.41
C ASP A 86 19.88 1.35 -16.09
N ASN A 87 20.70 0.73 -15.25
CA ASN A 87 20.49 -0.64 -14.77
C ASN A 87 19.43 -0.75 -13.66
N GLY A 88 18.75 0.34 -13.32
CA GLY A 88 17.75 0.42 -12.25
C GLY A 88 18.34 0.47 -10.83
N HIS A 89 19.67 0.51 -10.67
CA HIS A 89 20.29 0.70 -9.37
C HIS A 89 20.29 2.16 -8.95
N PHE A 90 20.06 2.41 -7.66
CA PHE A 90 20.14 3.74 -7.08
C PHE A 90 21.57 4.04 -6.66
N HIS A 91 22.08 5.17 -7.12
CA HIS A 91 23.30 5.77 -6.62
C HIS A 91 22.95 6.83 -5.60
N TYR A 92 23.38 6.62 -4.36
CA TYR A 92 23.25 7.59 -3.28
C TYR A 92 24.62 8.23 -3.05
N ARG A 93 24.74 9.54 -3.25
CA ARG A 93 25.96 10.24 -2.82
C ARG A 93 26.09 10.14 -1.31
N ILE A 94 27.33 10.27 -0.81
CA ILE A 94 27.63 10.29 0.62
C ILE A 94 26.72 11.31 1.32
N GLY A 95 25.96 10.86 2.31
CA GLY A 95 25.07 11.72 3.11
C GLY A 95 23.65 11.90 2.58
N ALA A 96 23.33 11.50 1.33
CA ALA A 96 21.99 11.71 0.77
C ALA A 96 20.90 10.97 1.57
N VAL A 97 21.15 9.70 1.93
CA VAL A 97 20.22 8.91 2.75
C VAL A 97 20.08 9.48 4.16
N ALA A 98 21.17 9.98 4.75
CA ALA A 98 21.14 10.62 6.06
C ALA A 98 20.35 11.93 6.03
N SER A 99 20.39 12.68 4.92
CA SER A 99 19.53 13.86 4.71
C SER A 99 18.06 13.47 4.64
N LEU A 100 17.70 12.49 3.81
CA LEU A 100 16.33 11.97 3.74
C LEU A 100 15.83 11.49 5.10
N MET A 101 16.66 10.77 5.85
CA MET A 101 16.33 10.30 7.19
C MET A 101 16.05 11.48 8.12
N ARG A 102 16.89 12.53 8.08
CA ARG A 102 16.69 13.75 8.87
C ARG A 102 15.39 14.45 8.49
N ASP A 103 15.10 14.58 7.21
CA ASP A 103 13.89 15.26 6.71
C ASP A 103 12.62 14.48 7.04
N MET A 104 12.64 13.16 6.88
CA MET A 104 11.56 12.28 7.34
C MET A 104 11.33 12.40 8.85
N THR A 105 12.41 12.49 9.63
CA THR A 105 12.32 12.63 11.09
C THR A 105 11.80 14.01 11.48
N THR A 106 12.27 15.09 10.86
CA THR A 106 11.81 16.46 11.16
C THR A 106 10.35 16.66 10.80
N GLU A 107 9.90 16.14 9.66
CA GLU A 107 8.48 16.18 9.27
C GLU A 107 7.62 15.30 10.18
N SER A 108 8.11 14.13 10.61
CA SER A 108 7.40 13.33 11.62
C SER A 108 7.21 14.05 12.96
N VAL A 109 8.12 14.97 13.31
CA VAL A 109 8.07 15.78 14.56
C VAL A 109 7.14 17.00 14.41
N LYS A 110 7.05 17.61 13.22
CA LYS A 110 6.17 18.77 12.97
C LYS A 110 4.68 18.46 13.15
N HIS A 111 4.28 17.19 13.10
CA HIS A 111 2.90 16.75 13.24
C HIS A 111 2.52 16.31 14.67
N HIS A 112 3.17 16.89 15.68
CA HIS A 112 2.75 16.79 17.08
C HIS A 112 1.34 17.39 17.34
N PRO A 113 0.65 16.97 18.43
CA PRO A 113 -0.78 17.21 18.60
C PRO A 113 -1.09 18.72 18.67
N GLY A 114 -1.86 19.24 17.72
CA GLY A 114 -2.32 20.64 17.72
C GLY A 114 -2.35 21.36 16.37
N GLY A 115 -1.79 20.78 15.30
CA GLY A 115 -1.86 21.35 13.95
C GLY A 115 -3.15 21.00 13.20
N LEU A 116 -3.84 22.00 12.65
CA LEU A 116 -5.14 21.90 11.95
C LEU A 116 -5.18 20.98 10.71
N LEU A 117 -4.05 20.41 10.27
CA LEU A 117 -3.98 19.54 9.08
C LEU A 117 -4.03 18.02 9.37
N HIS A 118 -4.07 17.56 10.63
CA HIS A 118 -4.05 16.12 10.95
C HIS A 118 -4.99 15.73 12.08
N ALA A 119 -6.24 15.40 11.76
CA ALA A 119 -7.20 14.82 12.70
C ALA A 119 -7.31 13.28 12.62
N SER A 120 -6.62 12.60 11.69
CA SER A 120 -6.87 11.16 11.44
C SER A 120 -5.68 10.22 11.61
N ASP A 121 -4.44 10.70 11.81
CA ASP A 121 -3.33 9.79 12.16
C ASP A 121 -2.22 10.56 12.91
N PRO A 122 -2.08 10.38 14.23
CA PRO A 122 -0.93 10.92 14.95
C PRO A 122 0.31 10.14 14.51
N TRP A 123 1.26 10.85 13.90
CA TRP A 123 2.56 10.28 13.57
C TRP A 123 3.29 10.07 14.89
N PHE A 124 3.33 8.82 15.35
CA PHE A 124 4.24 8.44 16.42
C PHE A 124 5.66 8.77 15.95
N SER A 125 6.47 9.40 16.80
CA SER A 125 7.88 9.64 16.51
C SER A 125 8.55 8.33 16.13
N ARG A 126 8.99 8.20 14.87
CA ARG A 126 9.68 7.01 14.38
C ARG A 126 11.14 7.32 14.18
N THR A 127 11.96 6.38 14.63
CA THR A 127 13.37 6.36 14.28
C THR A 127 13.50 5.65 12.93
N TYR A 128 13.74 6.43 11.88
CA TYR A 128 14.12 5.90 10.59
C TYR A 128 15.61 5.53 10.64
N THR A 129 15.97 4.39 10.04
CA THR A 129 17.37 3.99 9.85
C THR A 129 17.72 4.06 8.38
N ASP A 130 19.00 4.29 8.05
CA ASP A 130 19.46 4.33 6.66
C ASP A 130 19.07 3.06 5.89
N ALA A 131 19.22 1.89 6.51
CA ALA A 131 18.85 0.61 5.91
C ALA A 131 17.35 0.52 5.61
N LEU A 132 16.50 1.06 6.49
CA LEU A 132 15.05 1.08 6.29
C LEU A 132 14.68 2.01 5.13
N ILE A 133 15.20 3.24 5.12
CA ILE A 133 14.94 4.22 4.05
C ILE A 133 15.36 3.66 2.69
N GLN A 134 16.56 3.10 2.58
CA GLN A 134 17.04 2.48 1.33
C GLN A 134 16.14 1.31 0.89
N THR A 135 15.74 0.45 1.84
CA THR A 135 14.91 -0.72 1.52
C THR A 135 13.53 -0.29 1.02
N MET A 136 12.91 0.70 1.67
CA MET A 136 11.59 1.18 1.30
C MET A 136 11.60 1.94 -0.03
N LEU A 137 12.60 2.81 -0.26
CA LEU A 137 12.77 3.49 -1.55
C LEU A 137 12.93 2.49 -2.70
N ARG A 138 13.82 1.50 -2.55
CA ARG A 138 14.01 0.46 -3.57
C ARG A 138 12.74 -0.34 -3.85
N LEU A 139 11.97 -0.62 -2.79
CA LEU A 139 10.72 -1.37 -2.93
C LEU A 139 9.69 -0.55 -3.70
N TRP A 140 9.44 0.70 -3.32
CA TRP A 140 8.38 1.50 -3.92
C TRP A 140 8.71 2.00 -5.31
N LEU A 141 9.97 2.35 -5.60
CA LEU A 141 10.35 2.74 -6.95
C LEU A 141 10.24 1.56 -7.93
N ARG A 142 10.49 0.33 -7.46
CA ARG A 142 10.20 -0.87 -8.25
C ARG A 142 8.70 -1.07 -8.46
N GLU A 143 7.88 -0.83 -7.44
CA GLU A 143 6.42 -0.90 -7.58
C GLU A 143 5.89 0.18 -8.55
N GLU A 144 6.49 1.38 -8.54
CA GLU A 144 6.18 2.46 -9.48
C GLU A 144 6.58 2.11 -10.91
N ASP A 145 7.77 1.50 -11.12
CA ASP A 145 8.20 1.01 -12.44
C ASP A 145 7.26 -0.07 -13.00
N ASP A 146 6.94 -1.06 -12.16
CA ASP A 146 6.03 -2.16 -12.53
C ASP A 146 4.66 -1.56 -12.94
N LEU A 147 4.20 -0.51 -12.26
CA LEU A 147 2.95 0.19 -12.58
C LEU A 147 3.05 1.05 -13.85
N ALA A 148 4.12 1.84 -14.00
CA ALA A 148 4.32 2.68 -15.17
C ALA A 148 4.32 1.82 -16.43
N PHE A 149 4.99 0.68 -16.37
CA PHE A 149 4.98 -0.32 -17.43
C PHE A 149 3.57 -0.89 -17.68
N GLU A 150 2.85 -1.27 -16.62
CA GLU A 150 1.47 -1.76 -16.75
C GLU A 150 0.51 -0.72 -17.36
N LEU A 151 0.70 0.56 -17.03
CA LEU A 151 -0.08 1.67 -17.58
C LEU A 151 0.28 1.93 -19.04
N GLU A 152 1.55 1.89 -19.40
CA GLU A 152 2.01 2.01 -20.78
C GLU A 152 1.45 0.88 -21.65
N ALA A 153 1.48 -0.36 -21.16
CA ALA A 153 0.88 -1.50 -21.85
C ALA A 153 -0.64 -1.34 -22.04
N GLU A 154 -1.34 -0.80 -21.03
CA GLU A 154 -2.78 -0.55 -21.08
C GLU A 154 -3.13 0.59 -22.04
N LEU A 155 -2.35 1.69 -22.02
CA LEU A 155 -2.49 2.80 -22.98
C LEU A 155 -2.23 2.34 -24.41
N ASN A 156 -1.20 1.52 -24.62
CA ASN A 156 -0.90 0.97 -25.95
C ASN A 156 -2.00 0.04 -26.44
N ALA A 157 -2.55 -0.81 -25.57
CA ALA A 157 -3.66 -1.69 -25.91
C ALA A 157 -4.96 -0.92 -26.23
N HIS A 158 -5.20 0.21 -25.56
CA HIS A 158 -6.43 0.98 -25.73
C HIS A 158 -6.38 1.99 -26.88
N TYR A 159 -5.24 2.63 -27.10
CA TYR A 159 -5.12 3.75 -28.03
C TYR A 159 -4.26 3.44 -29.27
N GLY A 160 -3.64 2.25 -29.34
CA GLY A 160 -2.83 1.85 -30.51
C GLY A 160 -1.69 2.82 -30.81
N VAL A 161 -1.19 3.55 -29.81
CA VAL A 161 -0.21 4.65 -29.97
C VAL A 161 1.14 4.15 -30.46
N VAL A 162 1.43 2.87 -30.27
CA VAL A 162 2.67 2.22 -30.70
C VAL A 162 2.33 1.27 -31.84
N PRO A 163 3.04 1.33 -32.98
CA PRO A 163 2.88 0.34 -34.05
C PRO A 163 2.99 -1.08 -33.50
N ASP A 164 2.06 -1.96 -33.86
CA ASP A 164 1.96 -3.37 -33.41
C ASP A 164 3.30 -4.08 -33.14
N PRO A 165 4.35 -3.99 -34.00
CA PRO A 165 5.60 -4.70 -33.73
C PRO A 165 6.36 -4.24 -32.47
N ALA A 166 6.32 -2.95 -32.13
CA ALA A 166 7.02 -2.43 -30.95
C ALA A 166 6.29 -2.75 -29.64
N ALA A 167 4.95 -2.85 -29.69
CA ALA A 167 4.15 -3.31 -28.55
C ALA A 167 4.36 -4.82 -28.29
N GLU A 168 4.41 -5.64 -29.35
CA GLU A 168 4.75 -7.06 -29.24
C GLU A 168 6.15 -7.27 -28.65
N GLU A 169 7.15 -6.50 -29.09
CA GLU A 169 8.51 -6.61 -28.54
C GLU A 169 8.58 -6.23 -27.06
N ALA A 170 7.88 -5.16 -26.65
CA ALA A 170 7.81 -4.73 -25.25
C ALA A 170 7.17 -5.79 -24.35
N THR A 171 6.08 -6.43 -24.80
CA THR A 171 5.42 -7.50 -24.03
C THR A 171 6.30 -8.75 -23.92
N VAL A 172 6.99 -9.15 -24.98
CA VAL A 172 7.94 -10.27 -24.96
C VAL A 172 9.12 -9.98 -24.03
N GLN A 173 9.68 -8.76 -24.07
CA GLN A 173 10.75 -8.37 -23.14
C GLN A 173 10.27 -8.41 -21.69
N TRP A 174 9.04 -8.00 -21.40
CA TRP A 174 8.48 -8.08 -20.05
C TRP A 174 8.34 -9.53 -19.57
N GLN A 175 7.78 -10.40 -20.41
CA GLN A 175 7.66 -11.82 -20.08
C GLN A 175 9.03 -12.44 -19.78
N ARG A 176 10.05 -12.07 -20.56
CA ARG A 176 11.44 -12.50 -20.30
C ARG A 176 11.96 -12.00 -18.95
N ARG A 177 11.78 -10.70 -18.63
CA ARG A 177 12.22 -10.12 -17.34
C ARG A 177 11.48 -10.74 -16.16
N ALA A 178 10.18 -11.00 -16.30
CA ALA A 178 9.36 -11.65 -15.30
C ALA A 178 9.84 -13.09 -15.04
N LEU A 179 10.03 -13.88 -16.10
CA LEU A 179 10.58 -15.24 -16.01
C LEU A 179 12.00 -15.26 -15.43
N GLU A 180 12.85 -14.30 -15.78
CA GLU A 180 14.21 -14.18 -15.23
C GLU A 180 14.16 -13.87 -13.72
N LYS A 181 13.26 -12.99 -13.28
CA LYS A 181 13.05 -12.66 -11.86
C LYS A 181 12.55 -13.88 -11.09
N GLU A 182 11.60 -14.64 -11.64
CA GLU A 182 11.12 -15.89 -11.05
C GLU A 182 12.23 -16.94 -10.96
N SER A 183 13.02 -17.10 -12.02
CA SER A 183 14.18 -17.99 -12.07
C SER A 183 15.21 -17.65 -11.00
N LYS A 184 15.61 -16.37 -10.87
CA LYS A 184 16.54 -15.90 -9.83
C LYS A 184 16.01 -16.16 -8.41
N MET A 185 14.72 -15.94 -8.19
CA MET A 185 14.07 -16.21 -6.90
C MET A 185 14.04 -17.71 -6.59
N ALA A 186 13.75 -18.54 -7.59
CA ALA A 186 13.80 -20.00 -7.47
C ALA A 186 15.23 -20.48 -7.16
N GLU A 187 16.23 -19.97 -7.86
CA GLU A 187 17.64 -20.29 -7.64
C GLU A 187 18.11 -19.90 -6.23
N GLN A 188 17.74 -18.71 -5.75
CA GLN A 188 18.02 -18.28 -4.38
C GLN A 188 17.33 -19.17 -3.34
N SER A 189 16.08 -19.57 -3.61
CA SER A 189 15.33 -20.49 -2.75
C SER A 189 16.03 -21.85 -2.66
N VAL A 190 16.45 -22.39 -3.80
CA VAL A 190 17.20 -23.66 -3.89
C VAL A 190 18.55 -23.54 -3.18
N LYS A 191 19.33 -22.47 -3.41
CA LYS A 191 20.60 -22.21 -2.70
C LYS A 191 20.41 -22.18 -1.18
N LYS A 192 19.37 -21.50 -0.70
CA LYS A 192 19.02 -21.43 0.72
C LYS A 192 18.60 -22.79 1.28
N ALA A 193 17.83 -23.57 0.52
CA ALA A 193 17.42 -24.92 0.89
C ALA A 193 18.63 -25.87 0.96
N LEU A 194 19.54 -25.80 -0.02
CA LEU A 194 20.75 -26.60 -0.07
C LEU A 194 21.69 -26.26 1.10
N LYS A 195 21.88 -24.98 1.42
CA LYS A 195 22.66 -24.55 2.60
C LYS A 195 22.09 -25.15 3.89
N ARG A 196 20.77 -25.07 4.10
CA ARG A 196 20.09 -25.66 5.26
C ARG A 196 20.20 -27.18 5.31
N ALA A 197 20.14 -27.85 4.16
CA ALA A 197 20.30 -29.31 4.10
C ALA A 197 21.72 -29.73 4.46
N LEU A 198 22.73 -28.97 4.03
CA LEU A 198 24.13 -29.21 4.34
C LEU A 198 24.43 -28.96 5.83
N GLU A 199 23.89 -27.89 6.40
CA GLU A 199 23.92 -27.62 7.85
C GLU A 199 23.29 -28.78 8.64
N ARG A 200 22.08 -29.24 8.26
CA ARG A 200 21.41 -30.38 8.89
C ARG A 200 22.23 -31.67 8.81
N LYS A 201 22.87 -31.93 7.67
CA LYS A 201 23.72 -33.13 7.50
C LYS A 201 24.95 -33.08 8.41
N SER A 202 25.53 -31.89 8.58
CA SER A 202 26.66 -31.68 9.50
C SER A 202 26.26 -31.81 10.98
N GLU A 203 25.05 -31.38 11.34
CA GLU A 203 24.49 -31.59 12.69
C GLU A 203 24.19 -33.07 12.95
N GLN A 204 23.57 -33.77 12.00
CA GLN A 204 23.25 -35.20 12.13
C GLN A 204 24.48 -36.10 12.32
N GLN A 205 25.64 -35.70 11.79
CA GLN A 205 26.90 -36.41 11.98
C GLN A 205 27.54 -36.15 13.36
N ARG A 206 27.14 -35.09 14.06
CA ARG A 206 27.63 -34.73 15.39
C ARG A 206 26.69 -35.14 16.52
N GLU A 207 25.42 -35.38 16.20
CA GLU A 207 24.40 -35.78 17.19
C GLU A 207 24.67 -37.18 17.75
N THR A 208 24.89 -37.23 19.07
CA THR A 208 24.90 -38.47 19.85
C THR A 208 23.48 -39.07 19.90
N PRO A 209 23.34 -40.39 20.15
CA PRO A 209 22.03 -41.03 20.26
C PRO A 209 21.10 -40.37 21.30
N GLU A 210 21.68 -39.83 22.38
CA GLU A 210 20.95 -39.12 23.44
C GLU A 210 20.35 -37.80 22.95
N GLU A 211 21.08 -37.03 22.14
CA GLU A 211 20.57 -35.79 21.56
C GLU A 211 19.41 -36.04 20.57
N LYS A 212 19.45 -37.15 19.82
CA LYS A 212 18.35 -37.55 18.93
C LYS A 212 17.06 -37.81 19.72
N LEU A 213 17.18 -38.55 20.82
CA LEU A 213 16.06 -38.88 21.69
C LEU A 213 15.48 -37.62 22.36
N ALA A 214 16.35 -36.70 22.82
CA ALA A 214 15.94 -35.41 23.35
C ALA A 214 15.21 -34.53 22.30
N LYS A 215 15.70 -34.50 21.05
CA LYS A 215 15.05 -33.77 19.95
C LYS A 215 13.69 -34.37 19.57
N GLU A 216 13.55 -35.70 19.65
CA GLU A 216 12.29 -36.39 19.39
C GLU A 216 11.26 -36.09 20.49
N LEU A 217 11.65 -36.19 21.77
CA LEU A 217 10.82 -35.77 22.89
C LEU A 217 10.40 -34.30 22.78
N ALA A 218 11.32 -33.40 22.41
CA ALA A 218 10.99 -31.98 22.22
C ALA A 218 9.99 -31.75 21.08
N LYS A 219 10.08 -32.52 19.98
CA LYS A 219 9.08 -32.47 18.89
C LYS A 219 7.73 -32.97 19.36
N GLU A 220 7.69 -34.08 20.10
CA GLU A 220 6.45 -34.63 20.64
C GLU A 220 5.78 -33.67 21.61
N LEU A 221 6.53 -33.03 22.51
CA LEU A 221 6.02 -32.01 23.42
C LEU A 221 5.44 -30.81 22.66
N LYS A 222 6.16 -30.29 21.66
CA LYS A 222 5.65 -29.19 20.81
C LYS A 222 4.38 -29.58 20.05
N GLN A 223 4.32 -30.82 19.57
CA GLN A 223 3.13 -31.33 18.89
C GLN A 223 1.94 -31.38 19.85
N ARG A 224 2.13 -31.94 21.05
CA ARG A 224 1.09 -31.98 22.11
C ARG A 224 0.64 -30.57 22.51
N GLU A 225 1.55 -29.61 22.68
CA GLU A 225 1.20 -28.22 22.96
C GLU A 225 0.32 -27.59 21.88
N ASN A 226 0.67 -27.82 20.61
CA ASN A 226 -0.11 -27.32 19.47
C ASN A 226 -1.51 -27.94 19.42
N ASP A 227 -1.64 -29.23 19.73
CA ASP A 227 -2.92 -29.92 19.72
C ASP A 227 -3.80 -29.47 20.90
N ILE A 228 -3.21 -29.24 22.08
CA ILE A 228 -3.89 -28.60 23.22
C ILE A 228 -4.38 -27.19 22.83
N LEU A 229 -3.56 -26.42 22.12
CA LEU A 229 -3.95 -25.08 21.66
C LEU A 229 -5.11 -25.11 20.66
N LYS A 230 -5.08 -26.05 19.71
CA LYS A 230 -6.18 -26.25 18.75
C LYS A 230 -7.47 -26.65 19.47
N GLU A 231 -7.39 -27.57 20.41
CA GLU A 231 -8.53 -28.01 21.23
C GLU A 231 -9.11 -26.83 22.03
N LYS A 232 -8.26 -26.04 22.69
CA LYS A 232 -8.70 -24.82 23.41
C LYS A 232 -9.43 -23.84 22.48
N LYS A 233 -8.90 -23.59 21.28
CA LYS A 233 -9.56 -22.72 20.27
C LYS A 233 -10.91 -23.29 19.82
N PHE A 234 -10.99 -24.60 19.64
CA PHE A 234 -12.24 -25.28 19.28
C PHE A 234 -13.30 -25.13 20.39
N GLN A 235 -12.91 -25.36 21.65
CA GLN A 235 -13.81 -25.18 22.79
C GLN A 235 -14.26 -23.73 22.96
N GLU A 236 -13.37 -22.76 22.78
CA GLU A 236 -13.71 -21.34 22.85
C GLU A 236 -14.73 -20.96 21.77
N LYS A 237 -14.55 -21.45 20.54
CA LYS A 237 -15.51 -21.25 19.44
C LYS A 237 -16.88 -21.86 19.76
N LYS A 238 -16.92 -23.05 20.36
CA LYS A 238 -18.14 -23.72 20.83
C LYS A 238 -18.83 -22.94 21.96
N ARG A 239 -18.06 -22.34 22.88
CA ARG A 239 -18.59 -21.49 23.95
C ARG A 239 -19.25 -20.23 23.37
N LYS A 240 -18.56 -19.52 22.49
CA LYS A 240 -19.07 -18.30 21.83
C LYS A 240 -20.34 -18.58 21.02
N SER A 241 -20.40 -19.70 20.28
CA SER A 241 -21.60 -20.04 19.52
C SER A 241 -22.80 -20.39 20.41
N ARG A 242 -22.57 -21.05 21.55
CA ARG A 242 -23.62 -21.31 22.55
C ARG A 242 -24.12 -20.02 23.18
N GLU A 243 -23.21 -19.12 23.56
CA GLU A 243 -23.55 -17.82 24.15
C GLU A 243 -24.38 -16.96 23.19
N LYS A 244 -23.98 -16.92 21.91
CA LYS A 244 -24.77 -16.25 20.87
C LYS A 244 -26.18 -16.82 20.75
N ARG A 245 -26.33 -18.16 20.70
CA ARG A 245 -27.66 -18.80 20.66
C ARG A 245 -28.53 -18.43 21.86
N ILE A 246 -27.93 -18.33 23.06
CA ILE A 246 -28.65 -17.91 24.27
C ILE A 246 -29.08 -16.45 24.16
N GLN A 247 -28.21 -15.56 23.68
CA GLN A 247 -28.53 -14.15 23.44
C GLN A 247 -29.68 -14.03 22.43
N ASP A 248 -29.57 -14.69 21.27
CA ASP A 248 -30.60 -14.70 20.22
C ASP A 248 -31.96 -15.22 20.78
N SER A 249 -31.94 -16.29 21.58
CA SER A 249 -33.15 -16.83 22.21
C SER A 249 -33.78 -15.86 23.22
N ASN A 250 -32.95 -15.20 24.03
CA ASN A 250 -33.41 -14.22 25.02
C ASN A 250 -34.00 -12.98 24.35
N GLU A 251 -33.40 -12.53 23.24
CA GLU A 251 -33.93 -11.43 22.43
C GLU A 251 -35.28 -11.80 21.81
N ALA A 252 -35.40 -12.99 21.24
CA ALA A 252 -36.66 -13.50 20.70
C ALA A 252 -37.76 -13.58 21.78
N LEU A 253 -37.43 -14.04 22.99
CA LEU A 253 -38.36 -14.05 24.12
C LEU A 253 -38.81 -12.64 24.50
N ARG A 254 -37.88 -11.67 24.60
CA ARG A 254 -38.22 -10.27 24.89
C ARG A 254 -39.19 -9.71 23.86
N LEU A 255 -38.96 -9.97 22.57
CA LEU A 255 -39.85 -9.54 21.49
C LEU A 255 -41.22 -10.24 21.53
N ALA A 256 -41.29 -11.50 21.96
CA ALA A 256 -42.56 -12.19 22.16
C ALA A 256 -43.35 -11.58 23.33
N PHE A 257 -42.69 -11.29 24.45
CA PHE A 257 -43.33 -10.66 25.62
C PHE A 257 -43.85 -9.25 25.34
N THR A 258 -43.13 -8.45 24.53
CA THR A 258 -43.64 -7.11 24.15
C THR A 258 -44.87 -7.17 23.25
N LYS A 259 -45.03 -8.23 22.44
CA LYS A 259 -46.24 -8.46 21.64
C LYS A 259 -47.42 -8.93 22.49
N VAL A 260 -47.17 -9.71 23.54
CA VAL A 260 -48.20 -10.12 24.51
C VAL A 260 -48.32 -9.07 25.61
N LYS A 261 -48.58 -7.81 25.24
CA LYS A 261 -49.12 -6.83 26.19
C LYS A 261 -50.56 -7.25 26.49
N LYS A 262 -50.75 -8.16 27.45
CA LYS A 262 -52.05 -8.27 28.12
C LYS A 262 -52.30 -6.90 28.77
N PRO A 263 -53.37 -6.17 28.41
CA PRO A 263 -53.70 -4.96 29.14
C PRO A 263 -53.83 -5.37 30.60
N VAL A 264 -53.04 -4.76 31.47
CA VAL A 264 -53.27 -4.85 32.91
C VAL A 264 -54.60 -4.14 33.12
N VAL A 265 -55.69 -4.91 33.16
CA VAL A 265 -57.00 -4.42 33.54
C VAL A 265 -56.90 -4.14 35.04
N ILE A 266 -56.45 -2.93 35.38
CA ILE A 266 -56.61 -2.41 36.73
C ILE A 266 -58.10 -2.13 36.84
N SER A 267 -58.86 -3.10 37.33
CA SER A 267 -60.25 -2.89 37.72
C SER A 267 -60.23 -1.80 38.78
N LYS A 268 -60.71 -0.60 38.40
CA LYS A 268 -61.05 0.43 39.37
C LYS A 268 -62.21 -0.11 40.19
N THR A 269 -61.90 -0.62 41.37
CA THR A 269 -62.90 -0.87 42.39
C THR A 269 -63.27 0.51 42.93
N ASP A 270 -64.37 1.07 42.44
CA ASP A 270 -64.97 2.30 42.96
C ASP A 270 -65.35 2.09 44.43
N ALA A 271 -65.03 3.08 45.25
CA ALA A 271 -65.47 3.26 46.63
C ALA A 271 -66.18 4.61 46.75
#